data_AF-A0A951GKK9-F1
#
_entry.id   AF-A0A951GKK9-F1
#
_cell.length_a   1.000
_cell.length_b   1.000
_cell.length_c   1.000
_cell.angle_alpha   90.00
_cell.angle_beta   90.00
_cell.angle_gamma   90.00
#
_symmetry.space_group_name_H-M   'P 1'
#
loop_
_entity.id
_entity.type
_entity.pdbx_description
1 polymer ?
#
loop_
_entity_poly.entity_id
_entity_poly.type
_entity_poly.pdbx_seq_one_letter_code
_entity_poly.pdbx_strand_id
1 'polypeptide(L)'
;MSRIVRTAMLTVMLVPFAAGVVAAASHPRRTPEAAAPARTIAPGTEALGRADSWAAYASQDSTGRVCYVVGQPQKSEPGGFARKSPTAMVTHRPAEKITNVVSFVEGYGLKEGSEVALDLGGTTRFQLFTKDDSAWARTSDMDKTIVAAMLKSRQAVVKGTPARGPATTDIYNLSGFAKALALIDKACGVARAGEPALATAAPPTAPNPAPAATAPAVSAPSVAKAKAHKRIHHARHKAKKQTAAQASHP
;
A
#
# COMPACT_ATOMS: atom_id res chain seq x y z
N MET A 1 2.72 -57.79 -30.50
CA MET A 1 3.12 -58.27 -31.85
C MET A 1 1.92 -58.16 -32.77
N SER A 2 1.87 -57.17 -33.65
CA SER A 2 1.37 -57.27 -35.04
C SER A 2 1.32 -55.89 -35.68
N ARG A 3 2.00 -55.82 -36.82
CA ARG A 3 2.20 -54.67 -37.70
C ARG A 3 0.87 -54.34 -38.41
N ILE A 4 0.67 -53.09 -38.84
CA ILE A 4 0.16 -52.74 -40.19
C ILE A 4 0.33 -51.21 -40.37
N VAL A 5 1.20 -50.87 -41.32
CA VAL A 5 1.34 -49.58 -41.97
C VAL A 5 0.40 -49.57 -43.18
N ARG A 6 -0.48 -48.58 -43.31
CA ARG A 6 -1.19 -48.22 -44.56
C ARG A 6 -1.42 -46.70 -44.55
N THR A 7 -0.53 -45.92 -45.16
CA THR A 7 -0.62 -45.40 -46.53
C THR A 7 -1.79 -44.45 -46.76
N ALA A 8 -1.39 -43.22 -47.10
CA ALA A 8 -2.13 -42.05 -47.55
C ALA A 8 -3.43 -42.28 -48.35
N MET A 9 -4.42 -41.44 -48.09
CA MET A 9 -5.23 -40.85 -49.16
C MET A 9 -5.48 -39.38 -48.86
N LEU A 10 -4.96 -38.56 -49.76
CA LEU A 10 -5.10 -37.12 -49.84
C LEU A 10 -6.44 -36.84 -50.55
N THR A 11 -7.49 -36.50 -49.80
CA THR A 11 -8.75 -36.02 -50.39
C THR A 11 -8.80 -34.50 -50.28
N VAL A 12 -8.41 -33.84 -51.37
CA VAL A 12 -8.66 -32.42 -51.60
C VAL A 12 -10.16 -32.24 -51.80
N MET A 13 -10.88 -31.84 -50.74
CA MET A 13 -12.26 -31.38 -50.87
C MET A 13 -12.26 -29.94 -51.41
N LEU A 14 -12.67 -29.84 -52.66
CA LEU A 14 -13.02 -28.60 -53.34
C LEU A 14 -14.30 -28.04 -52.69
N VAL A 15 -14.18 -27.00 -51.87
CA VAL A 15 -15.35 -26.29 -51.31
C VAL A 15 -15.76 -25.18 -52.29
N PRO A 16 -17.03 -25.13 -52.72
CA PRO A 16 -17.51 -24.06 -53.60
C PRO A 16 -17.53 -22.73 -52.85
N PHE A 17 -16.87 -21.72 -53.43
CA PHE A 17 -16.95 -20.32 -53.02
C PHE A 17 -18.39 -19.82 -53.26
N ALA A 18 -19.22 -19.89 -52.22
CA ALA A 18 -20.46 -19.14 -52.18
C ALA A 18 -20.12 -17.64 -52.00
N ALA A 19 -20.56 -16.83 -52.96
CA ALA A 19 -20.50 -15.38 -52.90
C ALA A 19 -21.31 -14.87 -51.69
N GLY A 20 -20.62 -14.59 -50.60
CA GLY A 20 -21.17 -13.98 -49.40
C GLY A 20 -21.36 -12.49 -49.60
N VAL A 21 -22.62 -12.06 -49.48
CA VAL A 21 -23.04 -10.67 -49.39
C VAL A 21 -22.27 -9.99 -48.24
N VAL A 22 -21.52 -8.92 -48.55
CA VAL A 22 -20.87 -8.08 -47.53
C VAL A 22 -21.96 -7.28 -46.82
N ALA A 23 -22.53 -7.85 -45.76
CA ALA A 23 -23.25 -7.08 -44.76
C ALA A 23 -22.22 -6.22 -44.02
N ALA A 24 -22.31 -4.90 -44.19
CA ALA A 24 -21.51 -3.94 -43.44
C ALA A 24 -21.79 -4.11 -41.93
N ALA A 25 -20.92 -4.87 -41.26
CA ALA A 25 -20.91 -4.98 -39.81
C ALA A 25 -20.51 -3.62 -39.23
N SER A 26 -21.50 -2.92 -38.70
CA SER A 26 -21.37 -1.79 -37.81
C SER A 26 -20.50 -2.21 -36.61
N HIS A 27 -19.24 -1.80 -36.62
CA HIS A 27 -18.33 -1.99 -35.50
C HIS A 27 -18.95 -1.32 -34.26
N PRO A 28 -19.11 -2.01 -33.11
CA PRO A 28 -19.51 -1.35 -31.88
C PRO A 28 -18.45 -0.30 -31.56
N ARG A 29 -18.87 0.96 -31.44
CA ARG A 29 -18.03 2.05 -30.95
C ARG A 29 -17.39 1.57 -29.65
N ARG A 30 -16.06 1.54 -29.60
CA ARG A 30 -15.33 1.47 -28.33
C ARG A 30 -15.83 2.64 -27.49
N THR A 31 -16.60 2.34 -26.45
CA THR A 31 -16.84 3.29 -25.37
C THR A 31 -15.46 3.74 -24.88
N PRO A 32 -15.22 5.05 -24.70
CA PRO A 32 -13.99 5.51 -24.08
C PRO A 32 -13.90 4.85 -22.71
N GLU A 33 -12.88 4.01 -22.50
CA GLU A 33 -12.51 3.54 -21.17
C GLU A 33 -12.28 4.79 -20.32
N ALA A 34 -13.14 4.97 -19.31
CA ALA A 34 -13.09 6.10 -18.42
C ALA A 34 -11.66 6.17 -17.84
N ALA A 35 -10.91 7.19 -18.26
CA ALA A 35 -9.58 7.45 -17.73
C ALA A 35 -9.69 7.51 -16.20
N ALA A 36 -8.96 6.63 -15.52
CA ALA A 36 -8.89 6.63 -14.06
C ALA A 36 -8.52 8.05 -13.59
N PRO A 37 -9.16 8.57 -12.51
CA PRO A 37 -8.91 9.93 -12.07
C PRO A 37 -7.44 10.14 -11.76
N ALA A 38 -6.84 11.16 -12.37
CA ALA A 38 -5.50 11.61 -12.03
C ALA A 38 -5.48 12.00 -10.55
N ARG A 39 -4.67 11.28 -9.75
CA ARG A 39 -4.55 11.56 -8.32
C ARG A 39 -3.63 12.76 -8.12
N THR A 40 -4.16 13.86 -7.60
CA THR A 40 -3.37 15.03 -7.21
C THR A 40 -2.37 14.64 -6.12
N ILE A 41 -1.08 14.86 -6.39
CA ILE A 41 0.00 14.66 -5.42
C ILE A 41 0.05 15.91 -4.53
N ALA A 42 0.21 15.72 -3.21
CA ALA A 42 0.28 16.84 -2.28
C ALA A 42 1.54 17.71 -2.58
N PRO A 43 1.46 19.05 -2.44
CA PRO A 43 2.62 19.93 -2.60
C PRO A 43 3.77 19.50 -1.68
N GLY A 44 5.00 19.51 -2.19
CA GLY A 44 6.18 19.04 -1.43
C GLY A 44 6.29 17.52 -1.29
N THR A 45 5.50 16.75 -2.05
CA THR A 45 5.63 15.30 -2.18
C THR A 45 6.24 14.93 -3.53
N GLU A 46 7.35 14.20 -3.50
CA GLU A 46 8.01 13.58 -4.63
C GLU A 46 7.39 12.22 -4.91
N ALA A 47 6.99 11.95 -6.15
CA ALA A 47 6.59 10.60 -6.57
C ALA A 47 7.83 9.78 -6.93
N LEU A 48 8.03 8.67 -6.21
CA LEU A 48 9.16 7.76 -6.45
C LEU A 48 8.81 6.68 -7.49
N GLY A 49 7.52 6.40 -7.67
CA GLY A 49 7.01 5.48 -8.68
C GLY A 49 5.73 4.77 -8.26
N ARG A 50 5.19 3.95 -9.16
CA ARG A 50 4.01 3.11 -8.94
C ARG A 50 4.30 1.69 -9.39
N ALA A 51 3.71 0.72 -8.71
CA ALA A 51 3.73 -0.69 -9.06
C ALA A 51 2.37 -1.30 -8.72
N ASP A 52 1.62 -1.68 -9.75
CA ASP A 52 0.26 -2.21 -9.64
C ASP A 52 -0.64 -1.33 -8.73
N SER A 53 -1.09 -1.89 -7.61
CA SER A 53 -1.98 -1.25 -6.64
C SER A 53 -1.27 -0.29 -5.67
N TRP A 54 0.05 -0.14 -5.77
CA TRP A 54 0.87 0.60 -4.82
C TRP A 54 1.60 1.78 -5.46
N ALA A 55 1.73 2.86 -4.70
CA ALA A 55 2.45 4.07 -5.08
C ALA A 55 3.43 4.48 -3.99
N ALA A 56 4.65 4.79 -4.38
CA ALA A 56 5.74 5.19 -3.49
C ALA A 56 5.99 6.69 -3.61
N TYR A 57 6.19 7.33 -2.46
CA TYR A 57 6.40 8.77 -2.35
C TYR A 57 7.51 9.08 -1.35
N ALA A 58 8.11 10.25 -1.51
CA ALA A 58 8.94 10.89 -0.50
C ALA A 58 8.43 12.30 -0.22
N SER A 59 8.59 12.77 1.01
CA SER A 59 8.29 14.14 1.40
C SER A 59 9.26 14.59 2.49
N GLN A 60 9.26 15.88 2.77
CA GLN A 60 9.91 16.46 3.94
C GLN A 60 8.85 16.85 4.97
N ASP A 61 9.07 16.53 6.23
CA ASP A 61 8.34 17.12 7.34
C ASP A 61 9.30 17.81 8.33
N SER A 62 8.80 18.23 9.49
CA SER A 62 9.62 18.94 10.49
C SER A 62 10.76 18.11 11.08
N THR A 63 10.70 16.78 11.01
CA THR A 63 11.76 15.89 11.52
C THR A 63 12.72 15.45 10.42
N GLY A 64 12.32 15.55 9.15
CA GLY A 64 13.18 15.37 7.99
C GLY A 64 12.50 14.57 6.90
N ARG A 65 13.27 13.72 6.21
CA ARG A 65 12.76 12.92 5.10
C ARG A 65 11.82 11.83 5.60
N VAL A 66 10.68 11.71 4.92
CA VAL A 66 9.69 10.66 5.12
C VAL A 66 9.45 9.98 3.78
N CYS A 67 9.66 8.67 3.70
CA CYS A 67 9.35 7.88 2.51
C CYS A 67 8.20 6.92 2.85
N TYR A 68 7.20 6.83 1.99
CA TYR A 68 6.02 6.04 2.29
C TYR A 68 5.42 5.44 1.03
N VAL A 69 4.92 4.22 1.18
CA VAL A 69 4.13 3.53 0.15
C VAL A 69 2.67 3.58 0.55
N VAL A 70 1.79 3.74 -0.44
CA VAL A 70 0.34 3.88 -0.28
C VAL A 70 -0.37 2.88 -1.18
N GLY A 71 -1.30 2.12 -0.60
CA GLY A 71 -2.20 1.21 -1.32
C GLY A 71 -3.65 1.52 -0.98
N GLN A 72 -4.55 1.25 -1.92
CA GLN A 72 -6.00 1.31 -1.70
C GLN A 72 -6.60 -0.09 -1.85
N PRO A 73 -7.71 -0.40 -1.16
CA PRO A 73 -8.31 -1.70 -1.30
C PRO A 73 -8.89 -1.87 -2.71
N GLN A 74 -8.78 -3.09 -3.24
CA GLN A 74 -9.46 -3.48 -4.48
C GLN A 74 -10.96 -3.71 -4.27
N LYS A 75 -11.37 -3.99 -3.02
CA LYS A 75 -12.76 -4.20 -2.63
C LYS A 75 -12.99 -3.74 -1.21
N SER A 76 -14.13 -3.09 -0.98
CA SER A 76 -14.62 -2.69 0.34
C SER A 76 -16.03 -3.22 0.54
N GLU A 77 -16.30 -3.79 1.71
CA GLU A 77 -17.62 -4.24 2.13
C GLU A 77 -18.03 -3.58 3.46
N PRO A 78 -19.32 -3.27 3.67
CA PRO A 78 -20.38 -3.30 2.66
C PRO A 78 -20.14 -2.24 1.57
N GLY A 79 -20.47 -2.58 0.33
CA GLY A 79 -20.39 -1.65 -0.78
C GLY A 79 -21.31 -0.44 -0.55
N GLY A 80 -20.88 0.75 -0.96
CA GLY A 80 -21.68 1.97 -0.85
C GLY A 80 -21.72 2.63 0.54
N PHE A 81 -21.02 2.08 1.54
CA PHE A 81 -20.87 2.76 2.82
C PHE A 81 -20.05 4.05 2.66
N ALA A 82 -20.67 5.20 2.98
CA ALA A 82 -20.07 6.52 2.79
C ALA A 82 -18.94 6.78 3.79
N ARG A 83 -17.72 6.94 3.27
CA ARG A 83 -16.51 7.26 4.05
C ARG A 83 -15.44 7.86 3.14
N LYS A 84 -14.39 8.44 3.73
CA LYS A 84 -13.18 8.79 2.96
C LYS A 84 -12.51 7.52 2.43
N SER A 85 -11.75 7.63 1.34
CA SER A 85 -11.09 6.48 0.74
C SER A 85 -10.16 5.79 1.74
N PRO A 86 -10.40 4.52 2.09
CA PRO A 86 -9.52 3.76 2.96
C PRO A 86 -8.16 3.54 2.30
N THR A 87 -7.11 3.49 3.11
CA THR A 87 -5.73 3.47 2.62
C THR A 87 -4.83 2.66 3.54
N ALA A 88 -3.99 1.80 2.96
CA ALA A 88 -2.88 1.13 3.64
C ALA A 88 -1.57 1.88 3.38
N MET A 89 -0.71 1.98 4.39
CA MET A 89 0.58 2.66 4.26
C MET A 89 1.71 1.90 4.97
N VAL A 90 2.91 1.96 4.40
CA VAL A 90 4.16 1.61 5.11
C VAL A 90 5.11 2.81 5.01
N THR A 91 5.63 3.26 6.15
CA THR A 91 6.39 4.53 6.25
C THR A 91 7.78 4.33 6.84
N HIS A 92 8.75 5.10 6.35
CA HIS A 92 10.12 5.23 6.85
C HIS A 92 10.40 6.69 7.21
N ARG A 93 11.05 6.88 8.37
CA ARG A 93 11.46 8.17 8.95
C ARG A 93 12.91 8.06 9.43
N PRO A 94 13.90 8.14 8.53
CA PRO A 94 15.30 7.87 8.87
C PRO A 94 15.86 8.78 9.95
N ALA A 95 15.47 10.06 9.98
CA ALA A 95 15.90 11.01 11.01
C ALA A 95 15.50 10.58 12.43
N GLU A 96 14.39 9.85 12.54
CA GLU A 96 13.89 9.31 13.81
C GLU A 96 14.34 7.85 14.03
N LYS A 97 15.09 7.27 13.08
CA LYS A 97 15.49 5.84 13.06
C LYS A 97 14.28 4.90 13.10
N ILE A 98 13.17 5.30 12.49
CA ILE A 98 11.93 4.55 12.43
C ILE A 98 11.73 4.03 11.00
N THR A 99 11.53 2.72 10.85
CA THR A 99 11.23 2.08 9.57
C THR A 99 10.03 1.14 9.71
N ASN A 100 9.45 0.76 8.57
CA ASN A 100 8.34 -0.19 8.46
C ASN A 100 7.05 0.17 9.22
N VAL A 101 6.79 1.42 9.57
CA VAL A 101 5.53 1.75 10.29
C VAL A 101 4.35 1.44 9.38
N VAL A 102 3.57 0.42 9.75
CA VAL A 102 2.37 -0.01 9.05
C VAL A 102 1.18 0.72 9.64
N SER A 103 0.35 1.29 8.77
CA SER A 103 -0.90 1.92 9.19
C SER A 103 -2.00 1.74 8.18
N PHE A 104 -3.23 1.66 8.67
CA PHE A 104 -4.44 1.69 7.87
C PHE A 104 -5.27 2.89 8.28
N VAL A 105 -5.63 3.73 7.32
CA VAL A 105 -6.60 4.81 7.50
C VAL A 105 -7.93 4.29 6.97
N GLU A 106 -8.91 4.18 7.84
CA GLU A 106 -10.19 3.53 7.55
C GLU A 106 -11.20 4.45 6.88
N GLY A 107 -10.97 5.76 6.96
CA GLY A 107 -11.80 6.79 6.35
C GLY A 107 -13.06 7.18 7.14
N TYR A 108 -13.23 6.62 8.33
CA TYR A 108 -14.24 6.93 9.33
C TYR A 108 -13.63 6.86 10.74
N GLY A 109 -14.27 7.45 11.75
CA GLY A 109 -13.87 7.25 13.14
C GLY A 109 -14.14 5.81 13.60
N LEU A 110 -13.12 5.14 14.13
CA LEU A 110 -13.22 3.78 14.69
C LEU A 110 -13.89 3.82 16.07
N LYS A 111 -14.59 2.74 16.43
CA LYS A 111 -15.22 2.60 17.75
C LYS A 111 -14.16 2.62 18.84
N GLU A 112 -14.37 3.37 19.90
CA GLU A 112 -13.44 3.43 21.03
C GLU A 112 -13.25 2.04 21.66
N GLY A 113 -12.00 1.70 21.98
CA GLY A 113 -11.63 0.38 22.51
C GLY A 113 -11.66 -0.77 21.49
N SER A 114 -12.06 -0.51 20.24
CA SER A 114 -12.02 -1.53 19.19
C SER A 114 -10.61 -1.73 18.63
N GLU A 115 -10.38 -2.89 18.03
CA GLU A 115 -9.18 -3.20 17.27
C GLU A 115 -9.53 -3.35 15.78
N VAL A 116 -8.54 -3.15 14.92
CA VAL A 116 -8.65 -3.52 13.51
C VAL A 116 -7.95 -4.87 13.33
N ALA A 117 -8.68 -5.83 12.77
CA ALA A 117 -8.11 -7.15 12.46
C ALA A 117 -7.45 -7.11 11.09
N LEU A 118 -6.20 -7.57 11.01
CA LEU A 118 -5.45 -7.74 9.77
C LEU A 118 -5.21 -9.22 9.54
N ASP A 119 -5.66 -9.73 8.40
CA ASP A 119 -5.39 -11.09 7.94
C ASP A 119 -4.56 -11.02 6.64
N LEU A 120 -3.41 -11.69 6.64
CA LEU A 120 -2.52 -11.81 5.50
C LEU A 120 -2.59 -13.24 4.98
N GLY A 121 -3.25 -13.40 3.82
CA GLY A 121 -3.32 -14.68 3.11
C GLY A 121 -4.00 -15.83 3.87
N GLY A 122 -4.87 -15.56 4.85
CA GLY A 122 -5.62 -16.56 5.61
C GLY A 122 -4.83 -17.27 6.71
N THR A 123 -3.53 -16.97 6.86
CA THR A 123 -2.62 -17.71 7.74
C THR A 123 -2.06 -16.83 8.86
N THR A 124 -1.66 -15.61 8.54
CA THR A 124 -1.01 -14.70 9.50
C THR A 124 -2.00 -13.61 9.90
N ARG A 125 -2.30 -13.50 11.20
CA ARG A 125 -3.30 -12.58 11.73
C ARG A 125 -2.72 -11.66 12.78
N PHE A 126 -3.16 -10.40 12.78
CA PHE A 126 -2.75 -9.39 13.74
C PHE A 126 -3.94 -8.57 14.21
N GLN A 127 -3.86 -8.11 15.46
CA GLN A 127 -4.77 -7.13 16.03
C GLN A 127 -4.07 -5.79 16.16
N LEU A 128 -4.55 -4.80 15.41
CA LEU A 128 -3.97 -3.46 15.35
C LEU A 128 -4.67 -2.55 16.34
N PHE A 129 -3.89 -1.72 17.03
CA PHE A 129 -4.47 -0.72 17.92
C PHE A 129 -5.05 0.42 17.10
N THR A 130 -6.16 0.97 17.56
CA THR A 130 -6.88 2.02 16.85
C THR A 130 -6.73 3.36 17.58
N LYS A 131 -6.78 4.43 16.79
CA LYS A 131 -6.97 5.78 17.30
C LYS A 131 -7.57 6.64 16.19
N ASP A 132 -8.61 7.39 16.53
CA ASP A 132 -9.35 8.24 15.60
C ASP A 132 -9.85 7.42 14.40
N ASP A 133 -9.32 7.65 13.20
CA ASP A 133 -9.71 6.98 11.95
C ASP A 133 -8.70 5.93 11.48
N SER A 134 -7.72 5.60 12.31
CA SER A 134 -6.52 4.91 11.87
C SER A 134 -6.14 3.77 12.81
N ALA A 135 -5.50 2.75 12.26
CA ALA A 135 -5.00 1.60 12.97
C ALA A 135 -3.51 1.35 12.67
N TRP A 136 -2.77 0.87 13.68
CA TRP A 136 -1.33 0.68 13.60
C TRP A 136 -0.88 -0.59 14.32
N ALA A 137 0.32 -1.05 13.96
CA ALA A 137 0.99 -2.09 14.72
C ALA A 137 1.37 -1.58 16.12
N ARG A 138 1.11 -2.39 17.14
CA ARG A 138 1.41 -2.12 18.56
C ARG A 138 2.91 -1.86 18.81
N THR A 139 3.78 -2.56 18.09
CA THR A 139 5.24 -2.49 18.28
C THR A 139 5.98 -2.47 16.95
N SER A 140 7.21 -1.96 16.96
CA SER A 140 8.10 -1.95 15.79
C SER A 140 8.50 -3.35 15.30
N ASP A 141 8.50 -4.35 16.18
CA ASP A 141 8.78 -5.73 15.76
C ASP A 141 7.56 -6.36 15.09
N MET A 142 6.35 -5.99 15.54
CA MET A 142 5.13 -6.37 14.84
C MET A 142 5.03 -5.69 13.48
N ASP A 143 5.43 -4.42 13.36
CA ASP A 143 5.59 -3.73 12.07
C ASP A 143 6.48 -4.52 11.10
N LYS A 144 7.69 -4.91 11.52
CA LYS A 144 8.61 -5.74 10.71
C LYS A 144 7.97 -7.07 10.30
N THR A 145 7.28 -7.72 11.24
CA THR A 145 6.61 -9.00 11.01
C THR A 145 5.47 -8.86 9.99
N ILE A 146 4.67 -7.80 10.10
CA ILE A 146 3.59 -7.50 9.15
C ILE A 146 4.18 -7.23 7.76
N VAL A 147 5.19 -6.37 7.63
CA VAL A 147 5.83 -6.08 6.34
C VAL A 147 6.41 -7.35 5.71
N ALA A 148 7.10 -8.19 6.49
CA ALA A 148 7.63 -9.48 6.02
C ALA A 148 6.53 -10.43 5.56
N ALA A 149 5.38 -10.45 6.24
CA ALA A 149 4.23 -11.24 5.84
C ALA A 149 3.52 -10.67 4.60
N MET A 150 3.44 -9.34 4.47
CA MET A 150 2.89 -8.67 3.28
C MET A 150 3.73 -9.00 2.03
N LEU A 151 5.06 -9.01 2.14
CA LEU A 151 5.97 -9.40 1.05
C LEU A 151 5.75 -10.84 0.55
N LYS A 152 5.18 -11.72 1.38
CA LYS A 152 4.93 -13.13 1.07
C LYS A 152 3.47 -13.44 0.72
N SER A 153 2.59 -12.45 0.85
CA SER A 153 1.14 -12.62 0.71
C SER A 153 0.64 -12.01 -0.59
N ARG A 154 -0.46 -12.55 -1.12
CA ARG A 154 -1.12 -11.97 -2.30
C ARG A 154 -2.17 -10.92 -1.94
N GLN A 155 -2.73 -11.01 -0.74
CA GLN A 155 -3.78 -10.13 -0.27
C GLN A 155 -3.64 -9.82 1.22
N ALA A 156 -4.12 -8.64 1.61
CA ALA A 156 -4.37 -8.27 3.00
C ALA A 156 -5.87 -7.98 3.18
N VAL A 157 -6.49 -8.58 4.18
CA VAL A 157 -7.88 -8.35 4.55
C VAL A 157 -7.91 -7.60 5.88
N VAL A 158 -8.50 -6.41 5.87
CA VAL A 158 -8.56 -5.49 7.00
C VAL A 158 -10.00 -5.35 7.43
N LYS A 159 -10.31 -5.62 8.70
CA LYS A 159 -11.67 -5.51 9.24
C LYS A 159 -11.72 -4.46 10.33
N GLY A 160 -12.57 -3.47 10.12
CA GLY A 160 -12.76 -2.34 11.03
C GLY A 160 -14.17 -2.29 11.61
N THR A 161 -14.27 -1.71 12.81
CA THR A 161 -15.57 -1.41 13.44
C THR A 161 -15.72 0.10 13.54
N PRO A 162 -16.52 0.74 12.67
CA PRO A 162 -16.81 2.16 12.80
C PRO A 162 -17.47 2.50 14.13
N ALA A 163 -17.25 3.72 14.61
CA ALA A 163 -18.00 4.26 15.75
C ALA A 163 -19.50 4.38 15.45
N ARG A 164 -19.86 4.55 14.17
CA ARG A 164 -21.24 4.59 13.67
C ARG A 164 -21.32 3.88 12.32
N GLY A 165 -22.31 3.01 12.16
CA GLY A 165 -22.54 2.25 10.93
C GLY A 165 -22.09 0.78 11.02
N PRO A 166 -22.16 0.06 9.90
CA PRO A 166 -21.83 -1.36 9.84
C PRO A 166 -20.32 -1.61 9.93
N ALA A 167 -19.93 -2.78 10.43
CA ALA A 167 -18.53 -3.23 10.33
C ALA A 167 -18.08 -3.32 8.88
N THR A 168 -16.80 -3.06 8.62
CA THR A 168 -16.25 -3.04 7.27
C THR A 168 -15.22 -4.13 7.05
N THR A 169 -15.04 -4.51 5.78
CA THR A 169 -13.96 -5.38 5.33
C THR A 169 -13.32 -4.78 4.08
N ASP A 170 -12.04 -4.45 4.17
CA ASP A 170 -11.22 -3.92 3.09
C ASP A 170 -10.21 -4.97 2.62
N ILE A 171 -10.26 -5.29 1.34
CA ILE A 171 -9.37 -6.27 0.70
C ILE A 171 -8.36 -5.51 -0.14
N TYR A 172 -7.08 -5.61 0.21
CA TYR A 172 -5.96 -5.02 -0.51
C TYR A 172 -5.25 -6.08 -1.34
N ASN A 173 -5.01 -5.79 -2.61
CA ASN A 173 -4.10 -6.57 -3.45
C ASN A 173 -2.66 -6.19 -3.12
N LEU A 174 -1.80 -7.19 -2.87
CA LEU A 174 -0.38 -6.98 -2.55
C LEU A 174 0.54 -7.09 -3.77
N SER A 175 0.00 -7.30 -4.98
CA SER A 175 0.77 -7.17 -6.21
C SER A 175 1.43 -5.79 -6.27
N GLY A 176 2.71 -5.75 -6.62
CA GLY A 176 3.49 -4.50 -6.69
C GLY A 176 3.98 -3.96 -5.35
N PHE A 177 3.52 -4.49 -4.20
CA PHE A 177 3.93 -4.01 -2.87
C PHE A 177 5.45 -4.09 -2.68
N ALA A 178 6.07 -5.23 -2.99
CA ALA A 178 7.52 -5.42 -2.83
C ALA A 178 8.33 -4.39 -3.64
N LYS A 179 7.94 -4.17 -4.90
CA LYS A 179 8.59 -3.19 -5.79
C LYS A 179 8.42 -1.77 -5.27
N ALA A 180 7.23 -1.40 -4.83
CA ALA A 180 6.97 -0.07 -4.29
C ALA A 180 7.67 0.17 -2.94
N LEU A 181 7.76 -0.87 -2.10
CA LEU A 181 8.53 -0.82 -0.86
C LEU A 181 10.02 -0.60 -1.17
N ALA A 182 10.59 -1.29 -2.17
CA ALA A 182 11.99 -1.12 -2.57
C ALA A 182 12.33 0.32 -3.03
N LEU A 183 11.36 1.03 -3.62
CA LEU A 183 11.52 2.45 -3.97
C LEU A 183 11.69 3.33 -2.72
N ILE A 184 10.87 3.12 -1.69
CA ILE A 184 10.97 3.91 -0.45
C ILE A 184 12.21 3.54 0.37
N ASP A 185 12.63 2.27 0.33
CA ASP A 185 13.89 1.81 0.92
C ASP A 185 15.08 2.55 0.32
N LYS A 186 15.16 2.59 -1.01
CA LYS A 186 16.22 3.32 -1.73
C LYS A 186 16.20 4.81 -1.39
N ALA A 187 15.03 5.44 -1.40
CA ALA A 187 14.89 6.88 -1.15
C ALA A 187 15.25 7.29 0.29
N CYS A 188 15.04 6.39 1.25
CA CYS A 188 15.28 6.61 2.67
C CYS A 188 16.50 5.86 3.24
N GLY A 189 17.30 5.19 2.40
CA GLY A 189 18.52 4.50 2.83
C GLY A 189 18.27 3.32 3.77
N VAL A 190 17.15 2.61 3.61
CA VAL A 190 16.82 1.43 4.42
C VAL A 190 17.36 0.19 3.73
N ALA A 191 18.21 -0.57 4.41
CA ALA A 191 18.68 -1.87 3.93
C ALA A 191 17.77 -2.99 4.45
N ARG A 192 17.28 -3.86 3.56
CA ARG A 192 16.59 -5.10 3.92
C ARG A 192 17.53 -6.30 3.75
N ALA A 193 17.56 -7.19 4.72
CA ALA A 193 18.28 -8.45 4.61
C ALA A 193 17.54 -9.37 3.61
N GLY A 194 18.23 -9.80 2.55
CA GLY A 194 17.73 -10.84 1.63
C GLY A 194 17.13 -10.37 0.29
N GLU A 195 17.20 -9.08 -0.05
CA GLU A 195 16.83 -8.58 -1.39
C GLU A 195 18.10 -8.13 -2.11
N PRO A 196 18.46 -8.66 -3.30
CA PRO A 196 19.59 -8.14 -4.05
C PRO A 196 19.27 -6.69 -4.37
N ALA A 197 20.13 -5.79 -3.87
CA ALA A 197 20.08 -4.37 -4.17
C ALA A 197 19.88 -4.20 -5.67
N LEU A 198 18.71 -3.71 -6.08
CA LEU A 198 18.47 -3.37 -7.47
C LEU A 198 19.61 -2.43 -7.88
N ALA A 199 20.42 -2.92 -8.80
CA ALA A 199 21.68 -2.32 -9.19
C ALA A 199 21.52 -0.82 -9.49
N THR A 200 22.50 -0.12 -8.96
CA THR A 200 22.76 1.31 -8.97
C THR A 200 22.56 1.94 -10.35
N ALA A 201 21.61 2.89 -10.43
CA ALA A 201 21.77 4.07 -11.27
C ALA A 201 21.66 5.27 -10.32
N ALA A 202 22.79 5.94 -10.12
CA ALA A 202 22.92 7.17 -9.37
C ALA A 202 22.22 8.32 -10.13
N PRO A 203 21.52 9.24 -9.47
CA PRO A 203 21.08 10.47 -10.13
C PRO A 203 22.29 11.37 -10.41
N PRO A 204 22.32 12.09 -11.55
CA PRO A 204 23.36 13.07 -11.79
C PRO A 204 23.28 14.18 -10.73
N THR A 205 24.40 14.41 -10.07
CA THR A 205 24.63 15.52 -9.14
C THR A 205 24.42 16.83 -9.92
N ALA A 206 23.32 17.53 -9.65
CA ALA A 206 23.14 18.89 -10.15
C ALA A 206 23.56 19.89 -9.05
N PRO A 207 24.34 20.93 -9.40
CA PRO A 207 24.91 21.87 -8.45
C PRO A 207 23.86 22.90 -7.99
N ASN A 208 23.95 23.29 -6.71
CA ASN A 208 23.34 24.52 -6.21
C ASN A 208 24.09 25.74 -6.81
N PRO A 209 23.42 26.89 -7.06
CA PRO A 209 23.14 27.77 -5.92
C PRO A 209 21.92 28.72 -6.01
N ALA A 210 21.62 29.28 -4.81
CA ALA A 210 21.19 30.65 -4.49
C ALA A 210 19.68 31.05 -4.51
N PRO A 211 19.28 32.05 -3.67
CA PRO A 211 18.07 31.94 -2.85
C PRO A 211 16.96 32.97 -3.17
N ALA A 212 15.85 32.78 -2.44
CA ALA A 212 14.77 33.72 -2.11
C ALA A 212 13.57 33.82 -3.07
N ALA A 213 12.42 33.36 -2.56
CA ALA A 213 11.19 34.14 -2.59
C ALA A 213 10.22 33.61 -1.52
N THR A 214 9.93 34.48 -0.55
CA THR A 214 8.97 34.27 0.55
C THR A 214 7.54 34.28 0.01
N ALA A 215 6.75 33.23 0.24
CA ALA A 215 5.30 33.20 0.03
C ALA A 215 4.65 32.08 0.88
N PRO A 216 3.35 32.18 1.24
CA PRO A 216 2.89 31.95 2.61
C PRO A 216 2.48 30.51 2.94
N ALA A 217 2.46 30.26 4.24
CA ALA A 217 2.05 29.01 4.87
C ALA A 217 0.59 28.64 4.55
N VAL A 218 0.40 27.48 3.93
CA VAL A 218 -0.90 26.79 3.87
C VAL A 218 -0.71 25.35 4.30
N SER A 219 -1.50 24.96 5.29
CA SER A 219 -1.39 23.75 6.10
C SER A 219 -1.40 22.44 5.32
N ALA A 220 -0.25 21.78 5.27
CA ALA A 220 -0.13 20.32 5.17
C ALA A 220 -0.92 19.65 6.31
N PRO A 221 -1.32 18.36 6.20
CA PRO A 221 -2.03 17.67 7.28
C PRO A 221 -1.28 17.85 8.60
N SER A 222 -1.98 18.53 9.51
CA SER A 222 -1.50 19.24 10.68
C SER A 222 -0.43 18.51 11.52
N VAL A 223 0.51 19.33 12.02
CA VAL A 223 1.42 19.19 13.17
C VAL A 223 0.85 18.36 14.36
N ALA A 224 -0.47 18.17 14.43
CA ALA A 224 -1.14 17.25 15.34
C ALA A 224 -0.72 15.77 15.21
N LYS A 225 -0.45 15.24 14.01
CA LYS A 225 -0.10 13.81 13.83
C LYS A 225 1.32 13.46 14.31
N ALA A 226 2.28 14.38 14.18
CA ALA A 226 3.63 14.20 14.73
C ALA A 226 3.65 14.26 16.27
N LYS A 227 2.84 15.14 16.88
CA LYS A 227 2.65 15.14 18.35
C LYS A 227 1.96 13.87 18.82
N ALA A 228 1.04 13.29 18.05
CA ALA A 228 0.44 12.00 18.35
C ALA A 228 1.48 10.87 18.34
N HIS A 229 2.38 10.82 17.35
CA HIS A 229 3.43 9.80 17.29
C HIS A 229 4.45 9.90 18.45
N LYS A 230 4.88 11.12 18.81
CA LYS A 230 5.76 11.35 19.97
C LYS A 230 5.07 11.00 21.29
N ARG A 231 3.77 11.28 21.42
CA ARG A 231 2.93 10.87 22.57
C ARG A 231 2.72 9.36 22.61
N ILE A 232 2.60 8.69 21.47
CA ILE A 232 2.52 7.23 21.35
C ILE A 232 3.86 6.60 21.77
N HIS A 233 5.02 7.13 21.33
CA HIS A 233 6.33 6.66 21.81
C HIS A 233 6.55 6.91 23.31
N HIS A 234 6.13 8.06 23.84
CA HIS A 234 6.17 8.32 25.29
C HIS A 234 5.24 7.40 26.09
N ALA A 235 4.03 7.15 25.62
CA ALA A 235 3.10 6.20 26.25
C ALA A 235 3.65 4.76 26.19
N ARG A 236 4.29 4.37 25.09
CA ARG A 236 4.99 3.08 24.91
C ARG A 236 6.12 2.90 25.94
N HIS A 237 6.94 3.92 26.18
CA HIS A 237 7.99 3.87 27.21
C HIS A 237 7.42 3.78 28.64
N LYS A 238 6.33 4.51 28.92
CA LYS A 238 5.71 4.51 30.26
C LYS A 238 5.06 3.16 30.59
N ALA A 239 4.34 2.57 29.63
CA ALA A 239 3.72 1.24 29.80
C ALA A 239 4.77 0.15 30.05
N LYS A 240 5.87 0.13 29.26
CA LYS A 240 6.97 -0.84 29.46
C LYS A 240 7.62 -0.73 30.84
N LYS A 241 7.70 0.48 31.41
CA LYS A 241 8.27 0.71 32.75
C LYS A 241 7.34 0.24 33.87
N GLN A 242 6.01 0.33 33.68
CA GLN A 242 5.03 -0.14 34.66
C GLN A 242 4.92 -1.68 34.70
N THR A 243 4.97 -2.34 33.54
CA THR A 243 4.95 -3.81 33.45
C THR A 243 6.21 -4.44 34.06
N ALA A 244 7.37 -3.76 33.96
CA ALA A 244 8.61 -4.21 34.59
C ALA A 244 8.60 -4.08 36.13
N ALA A 245 7.89 -3.08 36.68
CA ALA A 245 7.79 -2.85 38.12
C ALA A 245 6.82 -3.81 38.84
N GLN A 246 5.80 -4.31 38.14
CA GLN A 246 4.86 -5.31 38.66
C GLN A 246 5.39 -6.74 38.61
N ALA A 247 6.40 -7.02 37.78
CA ALA A 247 7.03 -8.35 37.67
C ALA A 247 8.20 -8.56 38.64
N SER A 248 8.51 -7.58 39.49
CA SER A 248 9.67 -7.58 40.40
C SER A 248 9.31 -7.45 41.88
N HIS A 249 8.03 -7.57 42.23
CA HIS A 249 7.59 -7.77 43.63
C HIS A 249 7.17 -9.24 43.80
N PRO A 250 7.83 -10.01 44.69
CA PRO A 250 7.40 -11.35 45.07
C PRO A 250 6.11 -11.32 45.91
#